data_AF-A0A507E030-F1
#
_entry.id   AF-A0A507E030-F1
#
_cell.length_a   1.000
_cell.length_b   1.000
_cell.length_c   1.000
_cell.angle_alpha   90.00
_cell.angle_beta   90.00
_cell.angle_gamma   90.00
#
_symmetry.space_group_name_H-M   'P 1'
#
loop_
_entity.id
_entity.type
_entity.pdbx_description
1 polymer ?
#
loop_
_entity_poly.entity_id
_entity_poly.type
_entity_poly.pdbx_seq_one_letter_code
_entity_poly.pdbx_strand_id
1 'polypeptide(L)'
;MSKDQPSTDPSPDASATTTFHSTDALLTAAQKALDDCHPDLALKFLHRAHAQSPTHPRVLVALGVCEMERMNAFEDDAAELDPAAAAACAEAARTYFEQAAACSGSGADELYEQYLYLGQLSAGEEALRQYRKGVHVLEKCLQRCKAAPPGSEQQQEEEKIVRRKLSDALSSMAEIYMTDCCDLDDAEAQCEALTHRATTADPSNPEAHLVLASMRLSQCRPDDAIASISTSMDLWFSPPSSSASSSSASSSPPSQPQPQPPYPARINLVKILLELSLHDRALAVLRTLEEENDEDPEAWYLYGWCLYRMGGGRAGADRDADDDDEQEMDEGGDSSSNAVHVEDAEKADAWAEASECFEHFMQVMFVA
;
A
#
# COMPACT_ATOMS: atom_id res chain seq x y z
N MET A 1 66.30 50.32 27.47
CA MET A 1 64.99 50.35 26.79
C MET A 1 64.52 48.92 26.65
N SER A 2 63.28 48.63 27.09
CA SER A 2 62.45 47.41 26.92
C SER A 2 63.02 46.09 27.47
N LYS A 3 62.50 45.50 28.57
CA LYS A 3 61.23 44.72 28.73
C LYS A 3 60.99 43.74 27.58
N ASP A 4 61.04 42.44 27.86
CA ASP A 4 60.01 41.47 27.42
C ASP A 4 60.01 40.19 28.27
N GLN A 5 58.80 39.74 28.57
CA GLN A 5 58.38 38.63 29.44
C GLN A 5 58.52 37.27 28.74
N PRO A 6 58.55 36.15 29.49
CA PRO A 6 58.44 34.82 28.89
C PRO A 6 57.00 34.54 28.44
N SER A 7 56.90 33.96 27.25
CA SER A 7 55.69 33.51 26.57
C SER A 7 54.92 32.49 27.42
N THR A 8 53.62 32.72 27.55
CA THR A 8 52.63 31.78 28.05
C THR A 8 52.25 30.83 26.92
N ASP A 9 52.52 29.53 27.09
CA ASP A 9 51.87 28.49 26.29
C ASP A 9 50.39 28.42 26.68
N PRO A 10 49.44 28.47 25.72
CA PRO A 10 48.06 28.13 26.02
C PRO A 10 47.92 26.60 26.10
N SER A 11 47.43 26.11 27.23
CA SER A 11 46.97 24.73 27.39
C SER A 11 45.86 24.40 26.39
N PRO A 12 45.86 23.22 25.75
CA PRO A 12 44.74 22.77 24.94
C PRO A 12 43.77 22.04 25.87
N ASP A 13 42.81 22.77 26.44
CA ASP A 13 41.66 22.12 27.08
C ASP A 13 40.38 22.87 26.69
N ALA A 14 40.05 22.78 25.41
CA ALA A 14 38.70 23.01 24.93
C ALA A 14 37.93 21.69 25.08
N SER A 15 37.36 21.52 26.26
CA SER A 15 36.33 20.54 26.59
C SER A 15 35.35 20.35 25.43
N ALA A 16 35.44 19.22 24.74
CA ALA A 16 34.36 18.75 23.88
C ALA A 16 33.17 18.38 24.77
N THR A 17 32.28 19.33 25.01
CA THR A 17 30.99 19.09 25.65
C THR A 17 30.19 18.16 24.74
N THR A 18 30.24 16.86 25.04
CA THR A 18 29.39 15.87 24.39
C THR A 18 27.95 16.22 24.77
N THR A 19 27.20 16.87 23.88
CA THR A 19 25.80 17.18 24.10
C THR A 19 25.05 15.87 24.26
N PHE A 20 24.59 15.58 25.47
CA PHE A 20 23.83 14.36 25.76
C PHE A 20 22.37 14.60 25.35
N HIS A 21 21.96 14.02 24.23
CA HIS A 21 20.58 14.04 23.77
C HIS A 21 19.81 12.89 24.44
N SER A 22 18.57 13.14 24.86
CA SER A 22 17.69 12.11 25.40
C SER A 22 17.28 11.10 24.32
N THR A 23 16.87 9.90 24.74
CA THR A 23 16.35 8.87 23.83
C THR A 23 15.18 9.39 22.98
N ASP A 24 14.24 10.13 23.58
CA ASP A 24 13.11 10.73 22.84
C ASP A 24 13.58 11.76 21.80
N ALA A 25 14.56 12.61 22.13
CA ALA A 25 15.08 13.60 21.17
C ALA A 25 15.78 12.93 19.98
N LEU A 26 16.47 11.81 20.22
CA LEU A 26 17.09 11.00 19.17
C LEU A 26 16.04 10.30 18.31
N LEU A 27 14.96 9.77 18.90
CA LEU A 27 13.83 9.19 18.16
C LEU A 27 13.14 10.24 17.27
N THR A 28 12.89 11.44 17.78
CA THR A 28 12.32 12.53 16.97
C THR A 28 13.24 12.94 15.82
N ALA A 29 14.56 13.01 16.05
CA ALA A 29 15.52 13.32 15.00
C ALA A 29 15.60 12.20 13.95
N ALA A 30 15.51 10.94 14.38
CA ALA A 30 15.48 9.80 13.48
C ALA A 30 14.21 9.79 12.62
N GLN A 31 13.03 10.00 13.23
CA GLN A 31 11.77 10.09 12.49
C GLN A 31 11.83 11.18 11.43
N LYS A 32 12.31 12.38 11.80
CA LYS A 32 12.49 13.47 10.83
C LYS A 32 13.42 13.08 9.68
N ALA A 33 14.52 12.38 9.98
CA ALA A 33 15.45 11.93 8.94
C ALA A 33 14.80 10.90 8.01
N LEU A 34 13.92 10.02 8.50
CA LEU A 34 13.13 9.11 7.67
C LEU A 34 12.10 9.87 6.82
N ASP A 35 11.39 10.83 7.41
CA ASP A 35 10.43 11.68 6.69
C ASP A 35 11.11 12.49 5.56
N ASP A 36 12.38 12.86 5.76
CA ASP A 36 13.23 13.55 4.77
C ASP A 36 13.96 12.57 3.81
N CYS A 37 13.57 11.28 3.78
CA CYS A 37 14.17 10.21 2.96
C CYS A 37 15.69 10.01 3.17
N HIS A 38 16.18 10.14 4.40
CA HIS A 38 17.59 9.94 4.78
C HIS A 38 17.76 8.80 5.80
N PRO A 39 17.55 7.53 5.42
CA PRO A 39 17.59 6.40 6.35
C PRO A 39 18.98 6.20 6.99
N ASP A 40 20.08 6.42 6.26
CA ASP A 40 21.43 6.32 6.84
C ASP A 40 21.70 7.37 7.93
N LEU A 41 21.04 8.53 7.85
CA LEU A 41 21.12 9.55 8.89
C LEU A 41 20.26 9.15 10.10
N ALA A 42 19.05 8.64 9.86
CA ALA A 42 18.18 8.11 10.91
C ALA A 42 18.89 7.03 11.72
N LEU A 43 19.55 6.09 11.04
CA LEU A 43 20.31 5.00 11.63
C LEU A 43 21.41 5.47 12.60
N LYS A 44 22.09 6.60 12.30
CA LYS A 44 23.08 7.21 13.21
C LYS A 44 22.45 7.69 14.52
N PHE A 45 21.27 8.34 14.45
CA PHE A 45 20.54 8.76 15.64
C PHE A 45 20.04 7.56 16.44
N LEU A 46 19.54 6.53 15.76
CA LEU A 46 18.99 5.33 16.37
C LEU A 46 20.06 4.47 17.04
N HIS A 47 21.23 4.27 16.42
CA HIS A 47 22.35 3.58 17.07
C HIS A 47 22.82 4.31 18.32
N ARG A 48 22.82 5.65 18.31
CA ARG A 48 23.12 6.43 19.51
C ARG A 48 22.06 6.24 20.59
N ALA A 49 20.78 6.20 20.22
CA ALA A 49 19.68 5.95 21.16
C ALA A 49 19.76 4.52 21.74
N HIS A 50 20.08 3.54 20.91
CA HIS A 50 20.23 2.14 21.30
C HIS A 50 21.43 1.93 22.21
N ALA A 51 22.56 2.60 21.96
CA ALA A 51 23.71 2.56 22.86
C ALA A 51 23.41 3.11 24.26
N GLN A 52 22.47 4.06 24.38
CA GLN A 52 22.00 4.58 25.67
C GLN A 52 21.01 3.63 26.36
N SER A 53 20.10 3.04 25.58
CA SER A 53 18.99 2.19 26.08
C SER A 53 18.78 0.97 25.18
N PRO A 54 19.61 -0.09 25.30
CA PRO A 54 19.63 -1.20 24.34
C PRO A 54 18.32 -2.00 24.26
N THR A 55 17.56 -2.04 25.36
CA THR A 55 16.31 -2.81 25.46
C THR A 55 15.06 -1.94 25.30
N HIS A 56 15.19 -0.70 24.81
CA HIS A 56 14.06 0.22 24.69
C HIS A 56 13.18 -0.15 23.48
N PRO A 57 11.93 -0.61 23.67
CA PRO A 57 11.11 -1.19 22.60
C PRO A 57 10.92 -0.23 21.41
N ARG A 58 10.62 1.05 21.67
CA ARG A 58 10.45 2.06 20.60
C ARG A 58 11.72 2.31 19.77
N VAL A 59 12.91 2.17 20.38
CA VAL A 59 14.18 2.34 19.66
C VAL A 59 14.44 1.13 18.77
N LEU A 60 14.14 -0.07 19.28
CA LEU A 60 14.26 -1.31 18.50
C LEU A 60 13.27 -1.33 17.32
N VAL A 61 12.01 -0.93 17.54
CA VAL A 61 11.04 -0.79 16.44
C VAL A 61 11.53 0.22 15.41
N ALA A 62 12.00 1.40 15.83
CA ALA A 62 12.50 2.41 14.90
C ALA A 62 13.74 1.96 14.12
N LEU A 63 14.65 1.18 14.74
CA LEU A 63 15.76 0.54 14.05
C LEU A 63 15.27 -0.44 12.98
N GLY A 64 14.29 -1.29 13.32
CA GLY A 64 13.72 -2.23 12.37
C GLY A 64 13.08 -1.54 11.17
N VAL A 65 12.29 -0.49 11.40
CA VAL A 65 11.70 0.34 10.33
C VAL A 65 12.79 0.97 9.47
N CYS A 66 13.83 1.53 10.10
CA CYS A 66 14.94 2.14 9.35
C CYS A 66 15.67 1.14 8.45
N GLU A 67 15.81 -0.12 8.85
CA GLU A 67 16.39 -1.15 7.99
C GLU A 67 15.45 -1.57 6.86
N MET A 68 14.13 -1.57 7.07
CA MET A 68 13.14 -1.78 5.99
C MET A 68 13.18 -0.65 4.95
N GLU A 69 13.30 0.61 5.37
CA GLU A 69 13.45 1.73 4.43
C GLU A 69 14.75 1.62 3.62
N ARG A 70 15.83 1.12 4.22
CA ARG A 70 17.09 0.84 3.50
C ARG A 70 16.92 -0.31 2.51
N MET A 71 16.15 -1.34 2.87
CA MET A 71 15.81 -2.44 1.97
C MET A 71 15.07 -1.91 0.74
N ASN A 72 14.02 -1.11 0.92
CA ASN A 72 13.23 -0.53 -0.18
C ASN A 72 14.10 0.38 -1.09
N ALA A 73 15.02 1.16 -0.52
CA ALA A 73 15.91 2.00 -1.30
C ALA A 73 16.83 1.22 -2.26
N PHE A 74 17.12 -0.06 -1.99
CA PHE A 74 17.86 -0.93 -2.92
C PHE A 74 16.98 -1.54 -4.01
N GLU A 75 15.66 -1.59 -3.80
CA GLU A 75 14.70 -2.15 -4.77
C GLU A 75 14.32 -1.12 -5.85
N ASP A 76 14.26 0.16 -5.49
CA ASP A 76 13.89 1.25 -6.40
C ASP A 76 15.00 1.62 -7.41
N ASP A 77 16.27 1.35 -7.09
CA ASP A 77 17.39 1.64 -8.01
C ASP A 77 17.82 0.37 -8.75
N ALA A 78 17.25 0.15 -9.94
CA ALA A 78 17.55 -1.00 -10.79
C ALA A 78 19.05 -1.14 -11.14
N ALA A 79 19.82 -0.03 -11.10
CA ALA A 79 21.26 -0.06 -11.33
C ALA A 79 22.08 -0.45 -10.08
N GLU A 80 21.53 -0.24 -8.88
CA GLU A 80 22.13 -0.58 -7.59
C GLU A 80 21.49 -1.79 -6.88
N LEU A 81 20.60 -2.52 -7.58
CA LEU A 81 19.88 -3.66 -7.04
C LEU A 81 20.84 -4.73 -6.50
N ASP A 82 20.98 -4.77 -5.17
CA ASP A 82 21.82 -5.72 -4.43
C ASP A 82 20.93 -6.61 -3.54
N PRO A 83 20.49 -7.77 -4.04
CA PRO A 83 19.64 -8.70 -3.29
C PRO A 83 20.26 -9.17 -1.98
N ALA A 84 21.60 -9.20 -1.88
CA ALA A 84 22.28 -9.60 -0.65
C ALA A 84 22.23 -8.48 0.40
N ALA A 85 22.35 -7.22 -0.02
CA ALA A 85 22.15 -6.07 0.86
C ALA A 85 20.70 -5.97 1.33
N ALA A 86 19.72 -6.12 0.43
CA ALA A 86 18.30 -6.13 0.77
C ALA A 86 17.97 -7.24 1.78
N ALA A 87 18.45 -8.47 1.55
CA ALA A 87 18.27 -9.58 2.49
C ALA A 87 18.94 -9.32 3.84
N ALA A 88 20.13 -8.71 3.87
CA ALA A 88 20.80 -8.35 5.11
C ALA A 88 20.02 -7.30 5.91
N CYS A 89 19.43 -6.31 5.23
CA CYS A 89 18.53 -5.33 5.85
C CYS A 89 17.26 -6.00 6.39
N ALA A 90 16.63 -6.92 5.64
CA ALA A 90 15.48 -7.68 6.10
C ALA A 90 15.77 -8.49 7.38
N GLU A 91 16.90 -9.19 7.42
CA GLU A 91 17.34 -9.97 8.60
C GLU A 91 17.65 -9.07 9.81
N ALA A 92 18.28 -7.91 9.58
CA ALA A 92 18.53 -6.92 10.62
C ALA A 92 17.21 -6.36 11.18
N ALA A 93 16.27 -6.00 10.31
CA ALA A 93 14.95 -5.51 10.69
C ALA A 93 14.22 -6.53 11.56
N ARG A 94 14.15 -7.79 11.08
CA ARG A 94 13.56 -8.91 11.79
C ARG A 94 14.16 -9.09 13.19
N THR A 95 15.48 -9.07 13.29
CA THR A 95 16.20 -9.18 14.57
C THR A 95 15.78 -8.09 15.55
N TYR A 96 15.70 -6.83 15.10
CA TYR A 96 15.28 -5.73 15.97
C TYR A 96 13.82 -5.85 16.41
N PHE A 97 12.91 -6.28 15.54
CA PHE A 97 11.51 -6.48 15.91
C PHE A 97 11.31 -7.65 16.88
N GLU A 98 12.06 -8.75 16.71
CA GLU A 98 12.06 -9.87 17.67
C GLU A 98 12.57 -9.44 19.04
N GLN A 99 13.64 -8.63 19.07
CA GLN A 99 14.15 -8.03 20.31
C GLN A 99 13.12 -7.07 20.94
N ALA A 100 12.45 -6.26 20.13
CA ALA A 100 11.39 -5.36 20.60
C ALA A 100 10.23 -6.15 21.22
N ALA A 101 9.82 -7.26 20.60
CA ALA A 101 8.79 -8.14 21.13
C ALA A 101 9.22 -8.80 22.45
N ALA A 102 10.48 -9.21 22.58
CA ALA A 102 11.02 -9.79 23.81
C ALA A 102 11.18 -8.76 24.95
N CYS A 103 11.42 -7.49 24.60
CA CYS A 103 11.58 -6.40 25.57
C CYS A 103 10.27 -5.66 25.90
N SER A 104 9.20 -5.90 25.12
CA SER A 104 7.90 -5.27 25.34
C SER A 104 7.31 -5.74 26.66
N GLY A 105 6.96 -4.78 27.53
CA GLY A 105 6.28 -5.06 28.79
C GLY A 105 4.83 -5.50 28.58
N SER A 106 4.15 -5.84 29.68
CA SER A 106 2.71 -6.06 29.67
C SER A 106 1.95 -4.75 29.89
N GLY A 107 0.84 -4.54 29.18
CA GLY A 107 -0.09 -3.44 29.45
C GLY A 107 0.10 -2.26 28.51
N ALA A 108 0.33 -1.05 29.03
CA ALA A 108 0.35 0.17 28.22
C ALA A 108 1.57 0.27 27.28
N ASP A 109 2.65 -0.44 27.61
CA ASP A 109 3.91 -0.46 26.86
C ASP A 109 3.98 -1.60 25.83
N GLU A 110 2.90 -2.37 25.67
CA GLU A 110 2.80 -3.43 24.66
C GLU A 110 2.56 -2.79 23.29
N LEU A 111 3.61 -2.74 22.47
CA LEU A 111 3.57 -2.23 21.10
C LEU A 111 2.97 -3.29 20.17
N TYR A 112 2.21 -2.88 19.16
CA TYR A 112 1.66 -3.80 18.15
C TYR A 112 2.51 -3.82 16.88
N GLU A 113 3.23 -2.74 16.62
CA GLU A 113 3.96 -2.44 15.39
C GLU A 113 4.98 -3.52 15.05
N GLN A 114 5.77 -3.97 16.02
CA GLN A 114 6.75 -5.04 15.81
C GLN A 114 6.12 -6.35 15.33
N TYR A 115 4.89 -6.66 15.77
CA TYR A 115 4.22 -7.88 15.33
C TYR A 115 3.65 -7.74 13.92
N LEU A 116 3.22 -6.54 13.54
CA LEU A 116 2.79 -6.26 12.17
C LEU A 116 3.98 -6.34 11.21
N TYR A 117 5.11 -5.70 11.55
CA TYR A 117 6.32 -5.76 10.73
C TYR A 117 6.92 -7.17 10.65
N LEU A 118 6.92 -7.93 11.75
CA LEU A 118 7.30 -9.35 11.71
C LEU A 118 6.37 -10.18 10.82
N GLY A 119 5.08 -9.82 10.76
CA GLY A 119 4.13 -10.41 9.83
C GLY A 119 4.52 -10.17 8.38
N GLN A 120 4.86 -8.92 8.04
CA GLN A 120 5.30 -8.51 6.69
C GLN A 120 6.62 -9.16 6.26
N LEU A 121 7.55 -9.37 7.20
CA LEU A 121 8.84 -10.04 6.96
C LEU A 121 8.78 -11.58 7.05
N SER A 122 7.58 -12.14 7.14
CA SER A 122 7.34 -13.59 7.22
C SER A 122 6.40 -14.03 6.11
N ALA A 123 6.25 -15.35 5.93
CA ALA A 123 5.30 -15.93 4.98
C ALA A 123 4.43 -17.02 5.64
N GLY A 124 3.30 -17.32 5.01
CA GLY A 124 2.38 -18.38 5.40
C GLY A 124 1.97 -18.35 6.87
N GLU A 125 1.98 -19.52 7.51
CA GLU A 125 1.55 -19.66 8.90
C GLU A 125 2.39 -18.84 9.89
N GLU A 126 3.66 -18.55 9.58
CA GLU A 126 4.48 -17.71 10.44
C GLU A 126 3.97 -16.27 10.46
N ALA A 127 3.71 -15.70 9.28
CA ALA A 127 3.11 -14.37 9.16
C ALA A 127 1.78 -14.31 9.93
N LEU A 128 0.90 -15.30 9.74
CA LEU A 128 -0.36 -15.40 10.48
C LEU A 128 -0.15 -15.42 12.00
N ARG A 129 0.87 -16.13 12.51
CA ARG A 129 1.18 -16.15 13.95
C ARG A 129 1.59 -14.78 14.46
N GLN A 130 2.35 -14.00 13.70
CA GLN A 130 2.77 -12.65 14.11
C GLN A 130 1.61 -11.67 14.03
N TYR A 131 0.86 -11.64 12.93
CA TYR A 131 -0.33 -10.80 12.81
C TYR A 131 -1.37 -11.09 13.90
N ARG A 132 -1.61 -12.36 14.26
CA ARG A 132 -2.50 -12.70 15.39
C ARG A 132 -2.09 -12.04 16.70
N LYS A 133 -0.78 -11.93 16.98
CA LYS A 133 -0.29 -11.20 18.16
C LYS A 133 -0.55 -9.71 18.02
N GLY A 134 -0.24 -9.11 16.87
CA GLY A 134 -0.50 -7.69 16.59
C GLY A 134 -1.98 -7.32 16.72
N VAL A 135 -2.87 -8.13 16.12
CA VAL A 135 -4.33 -8.00 16.23
C VAL A 135 -4.79 -8.07 17.68
N HIS A 136 -4.27 -9.00 18.48
CA HIS A 136 -4.60 -9.10 19.91
C HIS A 136 -4.21 -7.83 20.69
N VAL A 137 -3.05 -7.25 20.39
CA VAL A 137 -2.61 -5.98 21.00
C VAL A 137 -3.51 -4.82 20.54
N LEU A 138 -3.81 -4.72 19.24
CA LEU A 138 -4.71 -3.72 18.67
C LEU A 138 -6.13 -3.79 19.26
N GLU A 139 -6.67 -4.99 19.45
CA GLU A 139 -7.98 -5.19 20.10
C GLU A 139 -7.97 -4.71 21.55
N LYS A 140 -6.88 -4.93 22.30
CA LYS A 140 -6.70 -4.34 23.64
C LYS A 140 -6.58 -2.81 23.59
N CYS A 141 -5.87 -2.24 22.62
CA CYS A 141 -5.82 -0.79 22.40
C CYS A 141 -7.23 -0.23 22.22
N LEU A 142 -8.02 -0.84 21.34
CA LEU A 142 -9.39 -0.41 21.07
C LEU A 142 -10.31 -0.54 22.30
N GLN A 143 -10.16 -1.60 23.09
CA GLN A 143 -10.88 -1.75 24.36
C GLN A 143 -10.54 -0.63 25.36
N ARG A 144 -9.27 -0.22 25.43
CA ARG A 144 -8.84 0.91 26.28
C ARG A 144 -9.44 2.22 25.80
N CYS A 145 -9.44 2.49 24.49
CA CYS A 145 -10.08 3.67 23.90
C CYS A 145 -11.57 3.76 24.28
N LYS A 146 -12.29 2.62 24.28
CA LYS A 146 -13.72 2.52 24.62
C LYS A 146 -14.02 2.61 26.11
N ALA A 147 -13.11 2.14 26.96
CA ALA A 147 -13.28 2.14 28.41
C ALA A 147 -12.99 3.50 29.05
N ALA A 148 -12.21 4.35 28.37
CA ALA A 148 -12.01 5.73 28.77
C ALA A 148 -13.30 6.56 28.55
N PRO A 149 -13.58 7.55 29.41
CA PRO A 149 -14.73 8.45 29.22
C PRO A 149 -14.66 9.12 27.84
N PRO A 150 -15.80 9.50 27.22
CA PRO A 150 -15.83 10.12 25.89
C PRO A 150 -14.82 11.26 25.81
N GLY A 151 -13.82 11.05 24.94
CA GLY A 151 -12.55 11.74 24.97
C GLY A 151 -12.47 12.98 24.10
N SER A 152 -11.39 13.72 24.33
CA SER A 152 -10.91 14.81 23.46
C SER A 152 -10.68 14.34 22.03
N GLU A 153 -10.55 15.29 21.09
CA GLU A 153 -10.22 15.02 19.68
C GLU A 153 -9.04 14.05 19.50
N GLN A 154 -8.03 14.16 20.37
CA GLN A 154 -6.85 13.29 20.35
C GLN A 154 -7.17 11.80 20.59
N GLN A 155 -8.14 11.49 21.46
CA GLN A 155 -8.52 10.10 21.73
C GLN A 155 -9.34 9.50 20.58
N GLN A 156 -10.15 10.33 19.91
CA GLN A 156 -10.90 9.91 18.73
C GLN A 156 -9.96 9.61 17.56
N GLU A 157 -8.94 10.44 17.37
CA GLU A 157 -7.91 10.22 16.37
C GLU A 157 -7.10 8.94 16.65
N GLU A 158 -6.71 8.71 17.91
CA GLU A 158 -6.03 7.47 18.30
C GLU A 158 -6.91 6.23 18.05
N GLU A 159 -8.21 6.29 18.38
CA GLU A 159 -9.13 5.19 18.08
C GLU A 159 -9.22 4.92 16.57
N LYS A 160 -9.28 5.98 15.76
CA LYS A 160 -9.32 5.88 14.29
C LYS A 160 -8.06 5.22 13.74
N ILE A 161 -6.88 5.63 14.22
CA ILE A 161 -5.59 5.02 13.85
C ILE A 161 -5.57 3.54 14.21
N VAL A 162 -5.97 3.18 15.43
CA VAL A 162 -6.00 1.78 15.89
C VAL A 162 -6.98 0.94 15.06
N ARG A 163 -8.15 1.48 14.71
CA ARG A 163 -9.13 0.80 13.85
C ARG A 163 -8.60 0.57 12.44
N ARG A 164 -7.94 1.57 11.84
CA ARG A 164 -7.28 1.43 10.55
C ARG A 164 -6.22 0.31 10.60
N LYS A 165 -5.31 0.36 11.56
CA LYS A 165 -4.27 -0.67 11.72
C LYS A 165 -4.84 -2.07 11.99
N LEU A 166 -5.94 -2.18 12.73
CA LEU A 166 -6.65 -3.46 12.92
C LEU A 166 -7.24 -3.96 11.60
N SER A 167 -7.90 -3.08 10.84
CA SER A 167 -8.43 -3.41 9.53
C SER A 167 -7.32 -3.88 8.59
N ASP A 168 -6.21 -3.15 8.51
CA ASP A 168 -5.07 -3.48 7.64
C ASP A 168 -4.48 -4.86 8.00
N ALA A 169 -4.24 -5.11 9.29
CA ALA A 169 -3.70 -6.39 9.75
C ALA A 169 -4.63 -7.57 9.44
N LEU A 170 -5.95 -7.38 9.56
CA LEU A 170 -6.94 -8.39 9.21
C LEU A 170 -7.00 -8.64 7.71
N SER A 171 -6.88 -7.59 6.89
CA SER A 171 -6.77 -7.69 5.43
C SER A 171 -5.53 -8.49 5.02
N SER A 172 -4.35 -8.15 5.56
CA SER A 172 -3.11 -8.90 5.28
C SER A 172 -3.23 -10.38 5.66
N MET A 173 -3.86 -10.68 6.80
CA MET A 173 -4.12 -12.08 7.17
C MET A 173 -5.05 -12.79 6.18
N ALA A 174 -6.07 -12.11 5.66
CA ALA A 174 -6.98 -12.69 4.66
C ALA A 174 -6.24 -12.97 3.34
N GLU A 175 -5.39 -12.05 2.90
CA GLU A 175 -4.55 -12.24 1.70
C GLU A 175 -3.63 -13.45 1.84
N ILE A 176 -3.00 -13.65 3.00
CA ILE A 176 -2.17 -14.85 3.25
C ILE A 176 -2.98 -16.15 3.11
N TYR A 177 -4.27 -16.17 3.50
CA TYR A 177 -5.14 -17.33 3.26
C TYR A 177 -5.57 -17.48 1.79
N MET A 178 -5.56 -16.41 1.00
CA MET A 178 -5.81 -16.49 -0.45
C MET A 178 -4.57 -16.88 -1.25
N THR A 179 -3.36 -16.75 -0.67
CA THR A 179 -2.08 -17.07 -1.34
C THR A 179 -1.36 -18.25 -0.68
N ASP A 180 -0.65 -18.01 0.42
CA ASP A 180 0.34 -18.93 0.99
C ASP A 180 -0.31 -20.10 1.73
N CYS A 181 -1.50 -19.87 2.27
CA CYS A 181 -2.25 -20.80 3.11
C CYS A 181 -3.56 -21.23 2.45
N CYS A 182 -3.68 -21.09 1.12
CA CYS A 182 -4.90 -21.40 0.37
C CYS A 182 -5.25 -22.90 0.35
N ASP A 183 -4.26 -23.77 0.52
CA ASP A 183 -4.43 -25.23 0.56
C ASP A 183 -4.94 -25.77 1.93
N LEU A 184 -5.12 -24.90 2.94
CA LEU A 184 -5.66 -25.32 4.23
C LEU A 184 -7.17 -25.56 4.16
N ASP A 185 -7.64 -26.63 4.81
CA ASP A 185 -9.07 -27.01 4.80
C ASP A 185 -10.02 -25.90 5.28
N ASP A 186 -9.55 -25.00 6.16
CA ASP A 186 -10.33 -23.89 6.69
C ASP A 186 -9.98 -22.53 6.07
N ALA A 187 -9.14 -22.47 5.03
CA ALA A 187 -8.64 -21.22 4.44
C ALA A 187 -9.77 -20.26 4.03
N GLU A 188 -10.76 -20.76 3.28
CA GLU A 188 -11.91 -19.96 2.83
C GLU A 188 -12.71 -19.40 4.01
N ALA A 189 -13.01 -20.23 5.02
CA ALA A 189 -13.78 -19.82 6.19
C ALA A 189 -13.02 -18.78 7.04
N GLN A 190 -11.70 -18.93 7.16
CA GLN A 190 -10.84 -17.97 7.84
C GLN A 190 -10.79 -16.65 7.06
N CYS A 191 -10.61 -16.70 5.74
CA CYS A 191 -10.60 -15.52 4.88
C CYS A 191 -11.92 -14.73 4.97
N GLU A 192 -13.06 -15.41 4.93
CA GLU A 192 -14.38 -14.76 5.06
C GLU A 192 -14.57 -14.11 6.43
N ALA A 193 -14.17 -14.79 7.51
CA ALA A 193 -14.23 -14.21 8.85
C ALA A 193 -13.32 -12.97 8.98
N LEU A 194 -12.13 -13.00 8.38
CA LEU A 194 -11.15 -11.92 8.45
C LEU A 194 -11.58 -10.69 7.65
N THR A 195 -12.03 -10.86 6.41
CA THR A 195 -12.51 -9.75 5.56
C THR A 195 -13.74 -9.06 6.15
N HIS A 196 -14.68 -9.81 6.73
CA HIS A 196 -15.81 -9.23 7.44
C HIS A 196 -15.36 -8.45 8.69
N ARG A 197 -14.41 -8.99 9.46
CA ARG A 197 -13.85 -8.27 10.62
C ARG A 197 -13.10 -7.00 10.20
N ALA A 198 -12.34 -7.04 9.11
CA ALA A 198 -11.58 -5.89 8.60
C ALA A 198 -12.51 -4.72 8.26
N THR A 199 -13.48 -4.97 7.37
CA THR A 199 -14.49 -3.97 6.95
C THR A 199 -15.36 -3.48 8.11
N THR A 200 -15.61 -4.31 9.12
CA THR A 200 -16.32 -3.88 10.34
C THR A 200 -15.44 -3.02 11.26
N ALA A 201 -14.13 -3.30 11.33
CA ALA A 201 -13.20 -2.56 12.17
C ALA A 201 -13.05 -1.12 11.68
N ASP A 202 -12.85 -0.94 10.37
CA ASP A 202 -12.84 0.35 9.68
C ASP A 202 -13.60 0.29 8.35
N PRO A 203 -14.89 0.70 8.33
CA PRO A 203 -15.68 0.78 7.09
C PRO A 203 -15.15 1.79 6.07
N SER A 204 -14.29 2.73 6.49
CA SER A 204 -13.68 3.75 5.63
C SER A 204 -12.33 3.31 5.04
N ASN A 205 -11.97 2.03 5.20
CA ASN A 205 -10.74 1.48 4.64
C ASN A 205 -10.97 0.91 3.23
N PRO A 206 -10.51 1.59 2.16
CA PRO A 206 -10.72 1.11 0.79
C PRO A 206 -10.01 -0.22 0.50
N GLU A 207 -8.87 -0.48 1.13
CA GLU A 207 -8.10 -1.71 0.93
C GLU A 207 -8.80 -2.92 1.56
N ALA A 208 -9.50 -2.75 2.68
CA ALA A 208 -10.31 -3.83 3.28
C ALA A 208 -11.45 -4.27 2.37
N HIS A 209 -12.10 -3.32 1.68
CA HIS A 209 -13.13 -3.62 0.68
C HIS A 209 -12.53 -4.25 -0.59
N LEU A 210 -11.31 -3.87 -0.95
CA LEU A 210 -10.58 -4.49 -2.06
C LEU A 210 -10.27 -5.96 -1.80
N VAL A 211 -9.74 -6.30 -0.62
CA VAL A 211 -9.47 -7.69 -0.21
C VAL A 211 -10.77 -8.50 -0.11
N LEU A 212 -11.86 -7.91 0.37
CA LEU A 212 -13.18 -8.54 0.35
C LEU A 212 -13.63 -8.86 -1.09
N ALA A 213 -13.40 -7.94 -2.04
CA ALA A 213 -13.72 -8.18 -3.44
C ALA A 213 -12.91 -9.34 -4.04
N SER A 214 -11.60 -9.38 -3.78
CA SER A 214 -10.72 -10.49 -4.22
C SER A 214 -11.25 -11.84 -3.72
N MET A 215 -11.61 -11.92 -2.44
CA MET A 215 -12.17 -13.15 -1.86
C MET A 215 -13.51 -13.52 -2.52
N ARG A 216 -14.38 -12.55 -2.80
CA ARG A 216 -15.66 -12.83 -3.49
C ARG A 216 -15.44 -13.34 -4.90
N LEU A 217 -14.40 -12.88 -5.62
CA LEU A 217 -14.01 -13.45 -6.90
C LEU A 217 -13.53 -14.90 -6.76
N SER A 218 -12.69 -15.20 -5.76
CA SER A 218 -12.25 -16.58 -5.48
C SER A 218 -13.42 -17.53 -5.16
N GLN A 219 -14.52 -17.00 -4.62
CA GLN A 219 -15.77 -17.75 -4.37
C GLN A 219 -16.71 -17.80 -5.58
N CYS A 220 -16.31 -17.28 -6.74
CA CYS A 220 -17.15 -17.12 -7.93
C CYS A 220 -18.42 -16.29 -7.66
N ARG A 221 -18.31 -15.21 -6.89
CA ARG A 221 -19.40 -14.29 -6.53
C ARG A 221 -19.15 -12.87 -7.09
N PRO A 222 -19.22 -12.67 -8.42
CA PRO A 222 -18.85 -11.41 -9.05
C PRO A 222 -19.74 -10.23 -8.62
N ASP A 223 -21.04 -10.44 -8.42
CA ASP A 223 -21.95 -9.37 -7.99
C ASP A 223 -21.57 -8.80 -6.60
N ASP A 224 -21.14 -9.66 -5.68
CA ASP A 224 -20.68 -9.25 -4.36
C ASP A 224 -19.31 -8.55 -4.41
N ALA A 225 -18.46 -8.97 -5.35
CA ALA A 225 -17.20 -8.28 -5.62
C ALA A 225 -17.45 -6.86 -6.17
N ILE A 226 -18.38 -6.70 -7.12
CA ILE A 226 -18.78 -5.39 -7.67
C ILE A 226 -19.29 -4.45 -6.58
N ALA A 227 -20.12 -4.96 -5.66
CA ALA A 227 -20.64 -4.17 -4.54
C ALA A 227 -19.50 -3.70 -3.61
N SER A 228 -18.54 -4.59 -3.34
CA SER A 228 -17.38 -4.31 -2.48
C SER A 228 -16.44 -3.28 -3.12
N ILE A 229 -16.12 -3.42 -4.41
CA ILE A 229 -15.28 -2.46 -5.14
C ILE A 229 -15.94 -1.09 -5.25
N SER A 230 -17.26 -1.05 -5.48
CA SER A 230 -17.97 0.23 -5.53
C SER A 230 -17.84 0.96 -4.19
N THR A 231 -17.98 0.23 -3.07
CA THR A 231 -17.73 0.78 -1.72
C THR A 231 -16.29 1.25 -1.57
N SER A 232 -15.30 0.49 -2.05
CA SER A 232 -13.89 0.90 -2.02
C SER A 232 -13.67 2.22 -2.77
N MET A 233 -14.12 2.31 -4.03
CA MET A 233 -13.91 3.48 -4.89
C MET A 233 -14.64 4.72 -4.37
N ASP A 234 -15.85 4.58 -3.82
CA ASP A 234 -16.64 5.70 -3.27
C ASP A 234 -15.91 6.44 -2.12
N LEU A 235 -14.93 5.80 -1.47
CA LEU A 235 -14.16 6.39 -0.38
C LEU A 235 -13.07 7.37 -0.84
N TRP A 236 -12.56 7.24 -2.06
CA TRP A 236 -11.36 7.97 -2.50
C TRP A 236 -11.38 8.44 -3.95
N PHE A 237 -12.05 7.69 -4.84
CA PHE A 237 -12.07 7.99 -6.26
C PHE A 237 -13.15 9.03 -6.57
N SER A 238 -12.72 10.23 -6.96
CA SER A 238 -13.62 11.24 -7.52
C SER A 238 -13.32 11.34 -9.02
N PRO A 239 -14.26 10.98 -9.91
CA PRO A 239 -14.04 11.17 -11.33
C PRO A 239 -13.82 12.67 -11.61
N PRO A 240 -12.94 13.03 -12.56
CA PRO A 240 -12.84 14.40 -13.02
C PRO A 240 -14.23 14.84 -13.47
N SER A 241 -14.80 15.84 -12.77
CA SER A 241 -16.16 16.30 -13.02
C SER A 241 -16.38 16.57 -14.50
N SER A 242 -17.27 15.80 -15.13
CA SER A 242 -17.74 16.01 -16.51
C SER A 242 -18.59 17.28 -16.67
N SER A 243 -18.59 18.19 -15.69
CA SER A 243 -19.16 19.52 -15.79
C SER A 243 -18.13 20.62 -15.54
N ALA A 244 -17.15 20.73 -16.46
CA ALA A 244 -16.58 22.03 -16.84
C ALA A 244 -17.54 22.83 -17.75
N SER A 245 -18.85 22.58 -17.66
CA SER A 245 -19.89 23.36 -18.31
C SER A 245 -21.03 23.67 -17.34
N SER A 246 -21.29 24.97 -17.19
CA SER A 246 -22.45 25.62 -16.56
C SER A 246 -22.65 25.50 -15.03
N SER A 247 -22.08 26.50 -14.35
CA SER A 247 -22.81 27.39 -13.43
C SER A 247 -23.80 26.77 -12.43
N SER A 248 -23.31 26.50 -11.22
CA SER A 248 -23.95 27.05 -10.01
C SER A 248 -22.92 27.13 -8.89
N ALA A 249 -22.85 28.30 -8.27
CA ALA A 249 -21.97 28.58 -7.15
C ALA A 249 -22.43 27.78 -5.92
N SER A 250 -21.87 26.58 -5.75
CA SER A 250 -21.76 25.93 -4.45
C SER A 250 -20.41 26.30 -3.87
N SER A 251 -20.41 27.32 -3.02
CA SER A 251 -19.27 27.72 -2.20
C SER A 251 -19.10 26.72 -1.05
N SER A 252 -18.55 25.55 -1.35
CA SER A 252 -17.84 24.74 -0.36
C SER A 252 -16.37 24.79 -0.73
N PRO A 253 -15.44 25.02 0.21
CA PRO A 253 -14.01 24.87 -0.07
C PRO A 253 -13.78 23.47 -0.65
N PRO A 254 -12.81 23.29 -1.57
CA PRO A 254 -12.44 21.95 -2.01
C PRO A 254 -12.15 21.13 -0.75
N SER A 255 -12.95 20.10 -0.53
CA SER A 255 -12.68 19.10 0.48
C SER A 255 -11.23 18.68 0.29
N GLN A 256 -10.44 18.61 1.36
CA GLN A 256 -9.10 18.05 1.28
C GLN A 256 -9.15 16.77 0.43
N PRO A 257 -8.24 16.60 -0.56
CA PRO A 257 -8.25 15.40 -1.40
C PRO A 257 -8.23 14.19 -0.48
N GLN A 258 -9.20 13.28 -0.64
CA GLN A 258 -9.24 12.07 0.17
C GLN A 258 -7.94 11.30 -0.09
N PRO A 259 -7.27 10.78 0.96
CA PRO A 259 -6.08 9.96 0.77
C PRO A 259 -6.40 8.80 -0.17
N GLN A 260 -5.65 8.69 -1.27
CA GLN A 260 -5.79 7.58 -2.21
C GLN A 260 -5.12 6.33 -1.64
N PRO A 261 -5.58 5.12 -2.00
CA PRO A 261 -4.85 3.89 -1.70
C PRO A 261 -3.44 3.93 -2.29
N PRO A 262 -2.48 3.20 -1.71
CA PRO A 262 -1.13 3.06 -2.25
C PRO A 262 -1.13 2.59 -3.72
N TYR A 263 -0.09 2.94 -4.48
CA TYR A 263 0.05 2.56 -5.88
C TYR A 263 -0.19 1.05 -6.13
N PRO A 264 0.41 0.10 -5.37
CA PRO A 264 0.17 -1.32 -5.57
C PRO A 264 -1.28 -1.75 -5.34
N ALA A 265 -1.99 -1.12 -4.40
CA ALA A 265 -3.40 -1.40 -4.14
C ALA A 265 -4.28 -0.95 -5.31
N ARG A 266 -3.96 0.19 -5.94
CA ARG A 266 -4.66 0.66 -7.15
C ARG A 266 -4.37 -0.22 -8.37
N ILE A 267 -3.16 -0.75 -8.52
CA ILE A 267 -2.84 -1.76 -9.54
C ILE A 267 -3.70 -3.02 -9.34
N ASN A 268 -3.79 -3.52 -8.10
CA ASN A 268 -4.63 -4.68 -7.79
C ASN A 268 -6.13 -4.39 -8.06
N LEU A 269 -6.61 -3.18 -7.74
CA LEU A 269 -7.96 -2.76 -8.11
C LEU A 269 -8.20 -2.82 -9.62
N VAL A 270 -7.25 -2.35 -10.45
CA VAL A 270 -7.38 -2.42 -11.91
C VAL A 270 -7.53 -3.88 -12.38
N LYS A 271 -6.73 -4.81 -11.84
CA LYS A 271 -6.84 -6.24 -12.17
C LYS A 271 -8.24 -6.79 -11.89
N ILE A 272 -8.78 -6.48 -10.71
CA ILE A 272 -10.12 -6.90 -10.29
C ILE A 272 -11.21 -6.26 -11.17
N LEU A 273 -11.08 -4.97 -11.49
CA LEU A 273 -12.01 -4.28 -12.40
C LEU A 273 -12.01 -4.92 -13.79
N LEU A 274 -10.85 -5.30 -14.31
CA LEU A 274 -10.72 -6.00 -15.60
C LEU A 274 -11.33 -7.40 -15.57
N GLU A 275 -11.13 -8.16 -14.48
CA GLU A 275 -11.76 -9.47 -14.29
C GLU A 275 -13.29 -9.37 -14.27
N LEU A 276 -13.82 -8.29 -13.69
CA LEU A 276 -15.25 -7.97 -13.66
C LEU A 276 -15.75 -7.25 -14.93
N SER A 277 -14.90 -7.06 -15.94
CA SER A 277 -15.24 -6.33 -17.17
C SER A 277 -15.73 -4.88 -16.95
N LEU A 278 -15.31 -4.25 -15.86
CA LEU A 278 -15.60 -2.84 -15.52
C LEU A 278 -14.55 -1.90 -16.14
N HIS A 279 -14.41 -1.98 -17.47
CA HIS A 279 -13.33 -1.33 -18.22
C HIS A 279 -13.28 0.20 -18.04
N ASP A 280 -14.41 0.89 -18.05
CA ASP A 280 -14.44 2.35 -17.87
C ASP A 280 -13.85 2.78 -16.52
N ARG A 281 -14.14 2.02 -15.46
CA ARG A 281 -13.58 2.26 -14.13
C ARG A 281 -12.10 1.92 -14.08
N ALA A 282 -11.69 0.82 -14.72
CA ALA A 282 -10.28 0.43 -14.79
C ALA A 282 -9.45 1.51 -15.51
N LEU A 283 -9.92 1.97 -16.66
CA LEU A 283 -9.30 3.04 -17.45
C LEU A 283 -9.16 4.34 -16.64
N ALA A 284 -10.17 4.69 -15.85
CA ALA A 284 -10.14 5.88 -15.02
C ALA A 284 -9.08 5.81 -13.90
N VAL A 285 -8.87 4.63 -13.30
CA VAL A 285 -7.80 4.41 -12.32
C VAL A 285 -6.42 4.37 -13.00
N LEU A 286 -6.31 3.70 -14.16
CA LEU A 286 -5.08 3.60 -14.94
C LEU A 286 -4.51 4.96 -15.32
N ARG A 287 -5.34 5.93 -15.70
CA ARG A 287 -4.91 7.32 -15.96
C ARG A 287 -4.27 7.98 -14.74
N THR A 288 -4.79 7.71 -13.53
CA THR A 288 -4.18 8.24 -12.30
C THR A 288 -2.86 7.57 -11.95
N LEU A 289 -2.68 6.31 -12.35
CA LEU A 289 -1.43 5.56 -12.17
C LEU A 289 -0.37 6.03 -13.16
N GLU A 290 -0.74 6.24 -14.42
CA GLU A 290 0.12 6.82 -15.47
C GLU A 290 0.61 8.22 -15.08
N GLU A 291 -0.28 9.08 -14.58
CA GLU A 291 0.10 10.43 -14.10
C GLU A 291 1.07 10.40 -12.92
N GLU A 292 1.06 9.34 -12.10
CA GLU A 292 1.91 9.19 -10.92
C GLU A 292 3.25 8.52 -11.23
N ASN A 293 3.26 7.52 -12.11
CA ASN A 293 4.45 6.80 -12.55
C ASN A 293 4.25 6.24 -13.98
N ASP A 294 4.90 6.88 -14.96
CA ASP A 294 4.90 6.48 -16.37
C ASP A 294 6.02 5.48 -16.71
N GLU A 295 6.78 5.04 -15.72
CA GLU A 295 7.84 4.03 -15.84
C GLU A 295 7.44 2.65 -15.27
N ASP A 296 6.18 2.45 -14.87
CA ASP A 296 5.70 1.13 -14.45
C ASP A 296 5.24 0.27 -15.65
N PRO A 297 5.96 -0.81 -16.01
CA PRO A 297 5.55 -1.69 -17.09
C PRO A 297 4.24 -2.42 -16.79
N GLU A 298 3.94 -2.76 -15.53
CA GLU A 298 2.69 -3.45 -15.19
C GLU A 298 1.47 -2.56 -15.46
N ALA A 299 1.53 -1.28 -15.08
CA ALA A 299 0.51 -0.29 -15.40
C ALA A 299 0.28 -0.18 -16.91
N TRP A 300 1.33 -0.05 -17.73
CA TRP A 300 1.21 0.03 -19.19
C TRP A 300 0.58 -1.22 -19.82
N TYR A 301 0.95 -2.41 -19.33
CA TYR A 301 0.33 -3.65 -19.79
C TYR A 301 -1.16 -3.69 -19.47
N LEU A 302 -1.54 -3.36 -18.24
CA LEU A 302 -2.94 -3.32 -17.82
C LEU A 302 -3.74 -2.24 -18.58
N TYR A 303 -3.12 -1.11 -18.91
CA TYR A 303 -3.71 -0.05 -19.73
C TYR A 303 -4.01 -0.55 -21.14
N GLY A 304 -3.00 -1.08 -21.84
CA GLY A 304 -3.16 -1.64 -23.17
C GLY A 304 -4.18 -2.77 -23.18
N TRP A 305 -4.19 -3.63 -22.15
CA TRP A 305 -5.17 -4.70 -22.01
C TRP A 305 -6.59 -4.16 -21.83
N CYS A 306 -6.79 -3.13 -21.01
CA CYS A 306 -8.09 -2.49 -20.81
C CYS A 306 -8.65 -1.97 -22.15
N LEU A 307 -7.84 -1.22 -22.90
CA LEU A 307 -8.21 -0.67 -24.19
C LEU A 307 -8.45 -1.76 -25.24
N TYR A 308 -7.62 -2.82 -25.25
CA TYR A 308 -7.82 -3.98 -26.11
C TYR A 308 -9.19 -4.64 -25.88
N ARG A 309 -9.58 -4.83 -24.61
CA ARG A 309 -10.89 -5.39 -24.25
C ARG A 309 -12.04 -4.45 -24.63
N MET A 310 -11.89 -3.14 -24.44
CA MET A 310 -12.88 -2.14 -24.88
C MET A 310 -13.05 -2.14 -26.41
N GLY A 311 -11.98 -2.38 -27.17
CA GLY A 311 -12.03 -2.54 -28.63
C GLY A 311 -12.67 -3.86 -29.11
N GLY A 312 -13.11 -4.75 -28.22
CA GLY A 312 -13.72 -6.04 -28.58
C GLY A 312 -12.71 -7.20 -28.69
N GLY A 313 -11.50 -7.02 -28.16
CA GLY A 313 -10.52 -8.08 -28.02
C GLY A 313 -11.02 -9.23 -27.12
N ARG A 314 -10.95 -10.47 -27.61
CA ARG A 314 -11.37 -11.68 -26.89
C ARG A 314 -10.22 -12.24 -26.05
N ALA A 315 -10.51 -12.74 -24.85
CA ALA A 315 -9.51 -13.48 -24.07
C ALA A 315 -9.23 -14.84 -24.73
N GLY A 316 -8.07 -15.45 -24.46
CA GLY A 316 -7.73 -16.77 -25.00
C GLY A 316 -8.75 -17.87 -24.68
N ALA A 317 -9.42 -17.77 -23.52
CA ALA A 317 -10.46 -18.71 -23.09
C ALA A 317 -11.81 -18.55 -23.85
N ASP A 318 -12.07 -17.37 -24.44
CA ASP A 318 -13.29 -17.11 -25.21
C ASP A 318 -13.20 -17.68 -26.65
N ARG A 319 -12.03 -18.17 -27.06
CA ARG A 319 -11.83 -18.79 -28.38
C ARG A 319 -12.36 -20.23 -28.45
N ASP A 320 -12.38 -20.95 -27.33
CA ASP A 320 -12.78 -22.35 -27.29
C ASP A 320 -14.31 -22.56 -27.19
N ALA A 321 -15.08 -21.47 -26.99
CA ALA A 321 -16.54 -21.53 -26.78
C ALA A 321 -17.37 -21.34 -28.07
N ASP A 322 -16.80 -20.77 -29.13
CA ASP A 322 -17.54 -20.29 -30.32
C ASP A 322 -17.27 -21.07 -31.62
N ASP A 323 -16.40 -22.09 -31.62
CA ASP A 323 -16.12 -22.90 -32.82
C ASP A 323 -17.35 -23.74 -33.29
N ASP A 324 -18.48 -23.70 -32.56
CA ASP A 324 -19.73 -24.40 -32.88
C ASP A 324 -20.85 -23.51 -33.49
N ASP A 325 -20.71 -22.17 -33.51
CA ASP A 325 -21.82 -21.26 -33.93
C ASP A 325 -21.51 -20.35 -35.15
N GLU A 326 -20.55 -20.73 -36.00
CA GLU A 326 -20.40 -20.10 -37.33
C GLU A 326 -21.37 -20.69 -38.36
N GLN A 327 -22.67 -20.42 -38.22
CA GLN A 327 -23.62 -20.49 -39.33
C GLN A 327 -24.97 -19.85 -39.00
N GLU A 328 -25.09 -18.52 -39.10
CA GLU A 328 -26.32 -17.89 -39.59
C GLU A 328 -26.04 -16.45 -40.05
N MET A 329 -25.96 -16.28 -41.38
CA MET A 329 -26.05 -14.96 -42.02
C MET A 329 -27.53 -14.56 -42.02
N ASP A 330 -27.87 -13.40 -41.45
CA ASP A 330 -29.16 -12.75 -41.71
C ASP A 330 -28.95 -11.33 -42.26
N GLU A 331 -29.42 -11.14 -43.49
CA GLU A 331 -29.47 -9.87 -44.20
C GLU A 331 -30.79 -9.15 -43.87
N GLY A 332 -30.73 -7.98 -43.21
CA GLY A 332 -31.96 -7.21 -43.00
C GLY A 332 -31.80 -5.81 -42.40
N GLY A 333 -31.86 -4.77 -43.25
CA GLY A 333 -32.74 -3.62 -42.99
C GLY A 333 -32.21 -2.41 -42.19
N ASP A 334 -31.47 -1.56 -42.90
CA ASP A 334 -31.36 -0.09 -42.81
C ASP A 334 -32.23 0.68 -41.78
N SER A 335 -31.62 1.06 -40.65
CA SER A 335 -31.76 2.35 -39.94
C SER A 335 -30.62 2.61 -38.92
N SER A 336 -29.52 1.84 -39.00
CA SER A 336 -28.47 1.76 -37.96
C SER A 336 -27.05 2.10 -38.48
N SER A 337 -26.90 2.72 -39.66
CA SER A 337 -25.58 2.94 -40.27
C SER A 337 -24.69 3.90 -39.45
N ASN A 338 -25.27 4.94 -38.86
CA ASN A 338 -24.48 5.95 -38.15
C ASN A 338 -24.02 5.49 -36.74
N ALA A 339 -24.77 4.61 -36.08
CA ALA A 339 -24.37 4.03 -34.78
C ALA A 339 -23.30 2.95 -34.96
N VAL A 340 -23.46 2.10 -35.98
CA VAL A 340 -22.46 1.07 -36.34
C VAL A 340 -21.12 1.71 -36.74
N HIS A 341 -21.15 2.80 -37.52
CA HIS A 341 -19.92 3.52 -37.88
C HIS A 341 -19.20 4.20 -36.71
N VAL A 342 -19.94 4.63 -35.68
CA VAL A 342 -19.34 5.24 -34.47
C VAL A 342 -18.73 4.15 -33.58
N GLU A 343 -19.44 3.04 -33.36
CA GLU A 343 -18.91 1.89 -32.60
C GLU A 343 -17.65 1.29 -33.26
N ASP A 344 -17.62 1.19 -34.58
CA ASP A 344 -16.43 0.69 -35.30
C ASP A 344 -15.24 1.65 -35.22
N ALA A 345 -15.50 2.96 -35.16
CA ALA A 345 -14.45 3.98 -34.99
C ALA A 345 -13.90 3.98 -33.56
N GLU A 346 -14.76 3.95 -32.54
CA GLU A 346 -14.36 3.89 -31.13
C GLU A 346 -13.53 2.63 -30.82
N LYS A 347 -13.89 1.49 -31.43
CA LYS A 347 -13.09 0.25 -31.33
C LYS A 347 -11.73 0.37 -32.00
N ALA A 348 -11.68 1.00 -33.18
CA ALA A 348 -10.43 1.21 -33.90
C ALA A 348 -9.49 2.13 -33.13
N ASP A 349 -10.02 3.20 -32.54
CA ASP A 349 -9.26 4.12 -31.68
C ASP A 349 -8.74 3.40 -30.43
N ALA A 350 -9.58 2.61 -29.76
CA ALA A 350 -9.17 1.80 -28.60
C ALA A 350 -8.05 0.81 -28.95
N TRP A 351 -8.08 0.16 -30.11
CA TRP A 351 -7.00 -0.73 -30.54
C TRP A 351 -5.71 0.01 -30.91
N ALA A 352 -5.81 1.21 -31.48
CA ALA A 352 -4.65 2.04 -31.76
C ALA A 352 -3.96 2.45 -30.44
N GLU A 353 -4.71 3.00 -29.49
CA GLU A 353 -4.20 3.37 -28.17
C GLU A 353 -3.66 2.16 -27.40
N ALA A 354 -4.32 0.99 -27.50
CA ALA A 354 -3.82 -0.24 -26.91
C ALA A 354 -2.44 -0.65 -27.47
N SER A 355 -2.24 -0.48 -28.78
CA SER A 355 -0.97 -0.78 -29.44
C SER A 355 0.14 0.14 -28.95
N GLU A 356 -0.14 1.44 -28.80
CA GLU A 356 0.80 2.42 -28.25
C GLU A 356 1.18 2.07 -26.79
N CYS A 357 0.22 1.65 -25.97
CA CYS A 357 0.49 1.21 -24.59
C CYS A 357 1.41 -0.02 -24.56
N PHE A 358 1.18 -1.02 -25.42
CA PHE A 358 2.05 -2.19 -25.49
C PHE A 358 3.44 -1.87 -26.02
N GLU A 359 3.58 -0.90 -26.93
CA GLU A 359 4.89 -0.41 -27.35
C GLU A 359 5.65 0.27 -26.20
N HIS A 360 4.98 1.10 -25.39
CA HIS A 360 5.57 1.71 -24.20
C HIS A 360 5.95 0.67 -23.14
N PHE A 361 5.07 -0.30 -22.86
CA PHE A 361 5.39 -1.45 -22.01
C PHE A 361 6.70 -2.13 -22.43
N MET A 362 6.87 -2.41 -23.73
CA MET A 362 8.10 -3.02 -24.25
C MET A 362 9.31 -2.09 -24.11
N GLN A 363 9.14 -0.77 -24.26
CA GLN A 363 10.25 0.16 -24.06
C GLN A 363 10.71 0.18 -22.60
N VAL A 364 9.77 0.32 -21.67
CA VAL A 364 10.06 0.35 -20.22
C VAL A 364 10.67 -0.97 -19.76
N MET A 365 10.13 -2.12 -20.20
CA MET A 365 10.64 -3.46 -19.83
C MET A 365 12.05 -3.80 -20.34
N PHE A 366 12.47 -3.24 -21.48
CA PHE A 366 13.71 -3.65 -22.16
C PHE A 366 14.76 -2.54 -22.26
N VAL A 367 14.49 -1.35 -21.72
CA VAL A 367 15.43 -0.21 -21.65
C VAL A 367 15.91 0.07 -20.21
N ALA A 368 15.23 -0.45 -19.19
CA ALA A 368 15.76 -0.61 -17.82
C ALA A 368 16.72 -1.82 -17.74
#